data_AF-C6H1B8-F1
#
_entry.id   AF-C6H1B8-F1
#
_cell.length_a   1.000
_cell.length_b   1.000
_cell.length_c   1.000
_cell.angle_alpha   90.00
_cell.angle_beta   90.00
_cell.angle_gamma   90.00
#
_symmetry.space_group_name_H-M   'P 1'
#
loop_
_entity.id
_entity.type
_entity.pdbx_description
1 polymer ?
#
loop_
_entity_poly.entity_id
_entity_poly.type
_entity_poly.pdbx_seq_one_letter_code
_entity_poly.pdbx_strand_id
1 'polypeptide(L)'
;LPVYCATKHGVVGFTRTLQMSYGLTGVRVLAICPSFTNTPIVKLTLNDDLKFLEPVLRFMSDVYFQSPDSVAKAVIDAIKSSDGNASVWVVKRDEPAFPVA
;
A
#
# COMPACT_ATOMS: atom_id res chain seq x y z
N LEU A 1 -9.61 8.39 9.12
CA LEU A 1 -8.32 7.78 9.54
C LEU A 1 -8.49 6.46 10.26
N PRO A 2 -9.14 6.36 11.43
CA PRO A 2 -9.21 5.10 12.18
C PRO A 2 -9.86 3.97 11.37
N VAL A 3 -10.99 4.24 10.69
CA VAL A 3 -11.65 3.25 9.81
C VAL A 3 -10.76 2.84 8.63
N TYR A 4 -10.10 3.80 7.97
CA TYR A 4 -9.17 3.52 6.88
C TYR A 4 -7.99 2.66 7.36
N CYS A 5 -7.38 3.02 8.50
CA CYS A 5 -6.28 2.27 9.08
C CYS A 5 -6.72 0.85 9.47
N ALA A 6 -7.84 0.69 10.17
CA ALA A 6 -8.36 -0.62 10.57
C ALA A 6 -8.65 -1.51 9.36
N THR A 7 -9.32 -0.98 8.34
CA THR A 7 -9.64 -1.73 7.12
C THR A 7 -8.38 -2.15 6.35
N LYS A 8 -7.39 -1.26 6.18
CA LYS A 8 -6.13 -1.59 5.47
C LYS A 8 -5.23 -2.53 6.26
N HIS A 9 -5.22 -2.47 7.60
CA HIS A 9 -4.56 -3.49 8.41
C HIS A 9 -5.24 -4.85 8.28
N GLY A 10 -6.57 -4.89 8.17
CA GLY A 10 -7.34 -6.10 7.89
C GLY A 10 -6.92 -6.76 6.58
N VAL A 11 -6.74 -5.98 5.50
CA VAL A 11 -6.24 -6.49 4.20
C VAL A 11 -4.85 -7.11 4.36
N VAL A 12 -3.93 -6.45 5.05
CA VAL A 12 -2.56 -6.97 5.29
C VAL A 12 -2.60 -8.31 6.04
N GLY A 13 -3.36 -8.40 7.13
CA GLY A 13 -3.51 -9.65 7.88
C GLY A 13 -4.14 -10.77 7.05
N PHE A 14 -5.16 -10.44 6.26
CA PHE A 14 -5.84 -11.37 5.37
C PHE A 14 -4.94 -11.90 4.24
N THR A 15 -4.14 -11.03 3.62
CA THR A 15 -3.16 -11.44 2.60
C THR A 15 -2.14 -12.43 3.17
N ARG A 16 -1.62 -12.16 4.37
CA ARG A 16 -0.65 -13.06 5.03
C ARG A 16 -1.24 -14.44 5.30
N THR A 17 -2.46 -14.52 5.82
CA THR A 17 -3.09 -15.82 6.10
C THR A 17 -3.47 -16.56 4.83
N LEU A 18 -3.96 -15.87 3.79
CA LEU A 18 -4.22 -16.47 2.48
C LEU A 18 -2.95 -17.03 1.83
N GLN A 19 -1.82 -16.32 1.90
CA GLN A 19 -0.56 -16.83 1.34
C GLN A 19 -0.21 -18.21 1.92
N MET A 20 -0.39 -18.39 3.24
CA MET A 20 -0.16 -19.70 3.89
C MET A 20 -1.15 -20.77 3.42
N SER A 21 -2.43 -20.42 3.27
CA SER A 21 -3.47 -21.37 2.83
C SER A 21 -3.32 -21.78 1.36
N TYR A 22 -2.80 -20.90 0.50
CA TYR A 22 -2.69 -21.13 -0.95
C TYR A 22 -1.30 -21.61 -1.40
N GLY A 23 -0.30 -21.68 -0.51
CA GLY A 23 1.08 -22.01 -0.88
C GLY A 23 1.26 -23.33 -1.64
N LEU A 24 0.41 -24.32 -1.41
CA LEU A 24 0.46 -25.62 -2.11
C LEU A 24 -0.26 -25.64 -3.47
N THR A 25 -1.03 -24.59 -3.78
CA THR A 25 -1.82 -24.50 -5.01
C THR A 25 -1.05 -23.90 -6.19
N GLY A 26 0.15 -23.36 -5.94
CA GLY A 26 0.90 -22.56 -6.92
C GLY A 26 0.39 -21.13 -7.08
N VAL A 27 -0.66 -20.73 -6.35
CA VAL A 27 -1.16 -19.34 -6.31
C VAL A 27 -0.39 -18.54 -5.26
N ARG A 28 0.10 -17.35 -5.65
CA ARG A 28 0.66 -16.36 -4.71
C ARG A 28 -0.33 -15.24 -4.44
N VAL A 29 -0.38 -14.78 -3.20
CA VAL A 29 -1.24 -13.71 -2.73
C VAL A 29 -0.36 -12.57 -2.22
N LEU A 30 -0.47 -11.41 -2.85
CA LEU A 30 0.37 -10.25 -2.59
C LEU A 30 -0.48 -9.04 -2.20
N ALA A 31 0.04 -8.21 -1.30
CA ALA A 31 -0.48 -6.88 -0.98
C ALA A 31 0.59 -5.83 -1.25
N ILE A 32 0.22 -4.77 -1.96
CA ILE A 32 1.05 -3.59 -2.17
C ILE A 32 0.54 -2.47 -1.26
N CYS A 33 1.46 -1.91 -0.47
CA CYS A 33 1.25 -0.86 0.51
C CYS A 33 1.94 0.42 0.04
N PRO A 34 1.29 1.24 -0.80
CA PRO A 34 1.86 2.50 -1.24
C PRO A 34 1.76 3.57 -0.14
N SER A 35 2.82 4.39 -0.06
CA SER A 35 2.76 5.70 0.58
C SER A 35 1.91 6.68 -0.25
N PHE A 36 1.87 7.95 0.15
CA PHE A 36 1.18 9.01 -0.57
C PHE A 36 1.54 9.02 -2.05
N THR A 37 0.53 8.83 -2.90
CA THR A 37 0.70 8.69 -4.34
C THR A 37 -0.18 9.70 -5.04
N ASN A 38 0.38 10.45 -6.01
CA ASN A 38 -0.32 11.50 -6.73
C ASN A 38 -1.41 10.91 -7.65
N THR A 39 -2.61 10.73 -7.10
CA THR A 39 -3.77 10.11 -7.76
C THR A 39 -5.02 10.94 -7.51
N PRO A 40 -6.07 10.83 -8.35
CA PRO A 40 -7.31 11.58 -8.16
C PRO A 40 -7.98 11.38 -6.79
N ILE A 41 -7.81 10.21 -6.14
CA ILE A 41 -8.36 9.94 -4.80
C ILE A 41 -7.85 10.92 -3.75
N VAL A 42 -6.60 11.38 -3.85
CA VAL A 42 -6.03 12.37 -2.93
C VAL A 42 -6.76 13.70 -3.06
N LYS A 43 -7.10 14.11 -4.28
CA LYS A 43 -7.85 15.34 -4.54
C LYS A 43 -9.31 15.24 -4.07
N LEU A 44 -9.93 14.07 -4.19
CA LEU A 44 -11.29 13.80 -3.73
C LEU A 44 -11.42 13.71 -2.19
N THR A 45 -10.35 13.30 -1.51
CA THR A 45 -10.26 13.21 -0.04
C THR A 45 -10.27 14.60 0.62
N LEU A 46 -10.18 15.69 -0.15
CA LEU A 46 -10.22 17.06 0.34
C LEU A 46 -11.63 17.70 0.29
N ASN A 47 -12.64 16.99 -0.23
CA ASN A 47 -14.03 17.44 -0.21
C ASN A 47 -14.73 17.04 1.11
N ASP A 48 -15.85 17.71 1.42
CA ASP A 48 -16.46 17.94 2.76
C ASP A 48 -16.46 16.79 3.79
N ASP A 49 -16.51 15.52 3.38
CA ASP A 49 -16.61 14.35 4.28
C ASP A 49 -15.34 14.04 5.09
N LEU A 50 -14.19 14.60 4.69
CA LEU A 50 -12.87 14.25 5.24
C LEU A 50 -12.14 15.45 5.84
N LYS A 51 -12.84 16.56 6.12
CA LYS A 51 -12.29 17.76 6.79
C LYS A 51 -11.56 17.47 8.10
N PHE A 52 -11.88 16.39 8.81
CA PHE A 52 -11.15 15.98 10.01
C PHE A 52 -9.70 15.52 9.74
N LEU A 53 -9.33 15.27 8.49
CA LEU A 53 -7.96 15.00 8.07
C LEU A 53 -7.11 16.26 7.92
N GLU A 54 -7.70 17.46 7.84
CA GLU A 54 -6.97 18.73 7.72
C GLU A 54 -5.79 18.86 8.71
N PRO A 55 -5.96 18.59 10.03
CA PRO A 55 -4.85 18.66 10.97
C PRO A 55 -3.72 17.69 10.59
N VAL A 56 -4.07 16.46 10.20
CA VAL A 56 -3.10 15.44 9.80
C VAL A 56 -2.41 15.82 8.49
N LEU A 57 -3.14 16.37 7.52
CA LEU A 57 -2.60 16.88 6.27
C LEU A 57 -1.68 18.09 6.50
N ARG A 58 -1.96 18.94 7.48
CA ARG A 58 -1.07 20.05 7.88
C ARG A 58 0.20 19.57 8.55
N PHE A 59 0.14 18.51 9.35
CA PHE A 59 1.33 17.83 9.87
C PHE A 59 2.15 17.11 8.77
N MET A 60 1.58 16.99 7.58
CA MET A 60 2.15 16.30 6.43
C MET A 60 2.80 17.25 5.42
N SER A 61 3.21 18.46 5.82
CA SER A 61 3.88 19.42 4.93
C SER A 61 5.13 18.88 4.24
N ASP A 62 5.80 17.88 4.83
CA ASP A 62 6.97 17.19 4.26
C ASP A 62 6.62 15.86 3.55
N VAL A 63 5.34 15.60 3.29
CA VAL A 63 4.92 14.37 2.63
C VAL A 63 5.28 14.43 1.16
N TYR A 64 6.14 13.50 0.78
CA TYR A 64 6.48 13.23 -0.61
C TYR A 64 5.34 12.44 -1.27
N PHE A 65 4.76 13.02 -2.33
CA PHE A 65 3.81 12.34 -3.20
C PHE A 65 4.54 11.62 -4.32
N GLN A 66 4.60 10.30 -4.26
CA GLN A 66 5.22 9.48 -5.29
C GLN A 66 4.35 9.38 -6.54
N SER A 67 4.98 9.04 -7.66
CA SER A 67 4.32 8.81 -8.93
C SER A 67 3.47 7.52 -8.91
N PRO A 68 2.32 7.47 -9.61
CA PRO A 68 1.62 6.21 -9.85
C PRO A 68 2.49 5.16 -10.56
N ASP A 69 3.41 5.60 -11.42
CA ASP A 69 4.37 4.73 -12.11
C ASP A 69 5.32 4.00 -11.15
N SER A 70 5.74 4.64 -10.05
CA SER A 70 6.51 3.96 -9.01
C SER A 70 5.72 2.81 -8.36
N VAL A 71 4.42 3.03 -8.09
CA VAL A 71 3.56 1.98 -7.56
C VAL A 71 3.34 0.86 -8.58
N ALA A 72 3.17 1.21 -9.87
CA ALA A 72 3.05 0.22 -10.95
C ALA A 72 4.32 -0.63 -11.08
N LYS A 73 5.50 -0.02 -10.99
CA LYS A 73 6.78 -0.72 -10.98
C LYS A 73 6.89 -1.66 -9.77
N ALA A 74 6.48 -1.21 -8.59
CA ALA A 74 6.46 -2.03 -7.38
C ALA A 74 5.58 -3.29 -7.53
N VAL A 75 4.42 -3.17 -8.18
CA VAL A 75 3.54 -4.32 -8.48
C VAL A 75 4.28 -5.33 -9.38
N ILE A 76 4.94 -4.85 -10.44
CA ILE A 76 5.70 -5.70 -11.35
C ILE A 76 6.86 -6.40 -10.62
N ASP A 77 7.61 -5.67 -9.81
CA ASP A 77 8.74 -6.20 -9.05
C ASP A 77 8.29 -7.25 -8.03
N ALA A 78 7.20 -7.01 -7.30
CA ALA A 78 6.62 -7.97 -6.36
C ALA A 78 6.15 -9.26 -7.08
N ILE A 79 5.49 -9.12 -8.24
CA ILE A 79 5.06 -10.27 -9.06
C ILE A 79 6.28 -11.01 -9.63
N LYS A 80 7.37 -10.34 -9.99
CA LYS A 80 8.56 -11.01 -10.53
C LYS A 80 9.50 -11.54 -9.45
N SER A 81 9.30 -11.15 -8.19
CA SER A 81 10.15 -11.56 -7.09
C SER A 81 10.16 -13.08 -6.92
N SER A 82 11.36 -13.62 -6.68
CA SER A 82 11.58 -15.03 -6.35
C SER A 82 11.38 -15.33 -4.86
N ASP A 83 11.09 -14.30 -4.04
CA ASP A 83 10.80 -14.44 -2.62
C ASP A 83 9.36 -14.93 -2.44
N GLY A 84 9.20 -16.25 -2.31
CA GLY A 84 7.89 -16.90 -2.13
C GLY A 84 7.24 -16.63 -0.77
N ASN A 85 7.97 -16.03 0.19
CA ASN A 85 7.49 -15.76 1.54
C ASN A 85 7.05 -14.29 1.71
N ALA A 86 7.51 -13.39 0.85
CA ALA A 86 7.12 -11.98 0.85
C ALA A 86 5.70 -11.75 0.30
N SER A 87 4.70 -11.71 1.18
CA SER A 87 3.30 -11.45 0.80
C SER A 87 2.90 -9.97 0.86
N VAL A 88 3.68 -9.10 1.51
CA VAL A 88 3.35 -7.69 1.70
C VAL A 88 4.55 -6.84 1.30
N TRP A 89 4.32 -5.83 0.46
CA TRP A 89 5.36 -4.99 -0.13
C TRP A 89 5.04 -3.53 0.09
N VAL A 90 6.04 -2.74 0.48
CA VAL A 90 5.91 -1.30 0.68
C VAL A 90 6.60 -0.55 -0.45
N VAL A 91 5.95 0.50 -0.96
CA VAL A 91 6.53 1.44 -1.92
C VAL A 91 6.35 2.86 -1.42
N LYS A 92 7.46 3.59 -1.29
CA LYS A 92 7.48 4.96 -0.77
C LYS A 92 8.51 5.79 -1.53
N ARG A 93 8.23 7.08 -1.70
CA ARG A 93 9.21 8.08 -2.18
C ARG A 93 9.83 7.82 -3.55
N ASP A 94 9.11 7.12 -4.44
CA ASP A 94 9.66 6.64 -5.72
C ASP A 94 10.90 5.71 -5.57
N GLU A 95 11.15 5.18 -4.38
CA GLU A 95 12.22 4.22 -4.10
C GLU A 95 11.80 2.79 -4.50
N PRO A 96 12.76 1.88 -4.73
CA PRO A 96 12.45 0.47 -4.97
C PRO A 96 11.59 -0.13 -3.85
N ALA A 97 10.59 -0.93 -4.24
CA ALA A 97 9.72 -1.59 -3.29
C ALA A 97 10.48 -2.63 -2.46
N PHE A 98 10.08 -2.79 -1.20
CA PHE A 98 10.70 -3.75 -0.29
C PHE A 98 9.63 -4.60 0.42
N PRO A 99 9.91 -5.87 0.69
CA PRO A 99 8.99 -6.74 1.39
C PRO A 99 8.98 -6.41 2.90
N VAL A 100 7.85 -6.67 3.55
CA VAL A 100 7.70 -6.58 5.01
C VAL A 100 7.17 -7.89 5.56
N ALA A 101 7.78 -8.36 6.65
CA ALA A 101 7.37 -9.57 7.38
C ALA A 101 5.96 -9.41 7.94
#